data_AF-A0A0H3CWX9-F1
#
_entry.id   AF-A0A0H3CWX9-F1
#
_cell.length_a   1.000
_cell.length_b   1.000
_cell.length_c   1.000
_cell.angle_alpha   90.00
_cell.angle_beta   90.00
_cell.angle_gamma   90.00
#
_symmetry.space_group_name_H-M   'P 1'
#
loop_
_entity.id
_entity.type
_entity.pdbx_description
1 polymer ?
#
loop_
_entity_poly.entity_id
_entity_poly.type
_entity_poly.pdbx_seq_one_letter_code
_entity_poly.pdbx_strand_id
1 'polypeptide(L)'
;MKVAILSSTPQAYAGALRGLPDVEVVAAASWDAFEPVRQAAEAGARVLCEYPPAAKETDLKAMIDAAGDRLTFASPACHGEAFAVVRKGIADGGIGELTTVLGSVATSVDGVLGAAAPYLLDLADAVLGGEPAQQVYAQTNIVLSGRIGESAAVLTVRYRSGQVASFDCRRHGSATGLPAVTFIGDQGSVQYDAGPQLLGGERPELGGEDLEALMLKDFLGAGDGPGPDGQAALRTFRIIQAAYESAHTGQPVDL
;
A
#
# COMPACT_ATOMS: atom_id res chain seq x y z
N MET A 1 14.64 -21.64 3.17
CA MET A 1 13.51 -20.98 3.88
C MET A 1 12.38 -20.89 2.88
N LYS A 2 11.24 -21.55 3.10
CA LYS A 2 10.14 -21.51 2.12
C LYS A 2 9.58 -20.09 2.04
N VAL A 3 9.42 -19.59 0.83
CA VAL A 3 8.86 -18.26 0.56
C VAL A 3 7.70 -18.41 -0.43
N ALA A 4 6.59 -17.73 -0.16
CA ALA A 4 5.45 -17.63 -1.05
C ALA A 4 5.19 -16.16 -1.40
N ILE A 5 4.98 -15.87 -2.68
CA ILE A 5 4.59 -14.54 -3.15
C ILE A 5 3.23 -14.66 -3.84
N LEU A 6 2.24 -13.97 -3.30
CA LEU A 6 0.86 -14.03 -3.75
C LEU A 6 0.55 -12.75 -4.50
N SER A 7 0.39 -12.89 -5.82
CA SER A 7 0.25 -11.76 -6.72
C SER A 7 -0.82 -11.98 -7.77
N SER A 8 -1.53 -10.89 -8.06
CA SER A 8 -2.43 -10.77 -9.20
C SER A 8 -1.70 -10.59 -10.54
N THR A 9 -0.41 -10.26 -10.47
CA THR A 9 0.51 -10.02 -11.59
C THR A 9 1.83 -10.78 -11.39
N PRO A 10 1.80 -12.13 -11.25
CA PRO A 10 2.98 -12.94 -10.89
C PRO A 10 4.18 -12.75 -11.84
N GLN A 11 3.95 -12.33 -13.09
CA GLN A 11 4.98 -11.97 -14.05
C GLN A 11 5.89 -10.80 -13.59
N ALA A 12 5.39 -9.90 -12.74
CA ALA A 12 6.18 -8.80 -12.16
C ALA A 12 7.36 -9.35 -11.34
N TYR A 13 7.11 -10.41 -10.58
CA TYR A 13 8.13 -11.03 -9.72
C TYR A 13 8.96 -12.11 -10.41
N ALA A 14 8.44 -12.72 -11.47
CA ALA A 14 9.06 -13.87 -12.15
C ALA A 14 10.47 -13.58 -12.71
N GLY A 15 10.76 -12.33 -13.07
CA GLY A 15 12.09 -11.91 -13.53
C GLY A 15 13.12 -11.91 -12.40
N ALA A 16 12.81 -11.22 -11.30
CA ALA A 16 13.69 -11.02 -10.16
C ALA A 16 13.96 -12.31 -9.38
N LEU A 17 13.04 -13.28 -9.41
CA LEU A 17 13.08 -14.49 -8.58
C LEU A 17 13.52 -15.74 -9.35
N ARG A 18 13.84 -15.60 -10.63
CA ARG A 18 14.21 -16.72 -11.49
C ARG A 18 15.41 -17.48 -10.92
N GLY A 19 15.21 -18.77 -10.61
CA GLY A 19 16.27 -19.66 -10.15
C GLY A 19 16.47 -19.72 -8.63
N LEU A 20 15.62 -19.05 -7.84
CA LEU A 20 15.61 -19.21 -6.39
C LEU A 20 14.80 -20.48 -6.01
N PRO A 21 15.43 -21.56 -5.52
CA PRO A 21 14.78 -22.87 -5.36
C PRO A 21 13.75 -22.92 -4.23
N ASP A 22 13.77 -21.92 -3.34
CA ASP A 22 12.95 -21.84 -2.13
C ASP A 22 11.76 -20.88 -2.27
N VAL A 23 11.59 -20.25 -3.43
CA VAL A 23 10.57 -19.21 -3.68
C VAL A 23 9.49 -19.74 -4.62
N GLU A 24 8.24 -19.71 -4.15
CA GLU A 24 7.06 -20.03 -4.92
C GLU A 24 6.27 -18.74 -5.21
N VAL A 25 6.02 -18.45 -6.49
CA VAL A 25 5.16 -17.31 -6.90
C VAL A 25 3.82 -17.88 -7.34
N VAL A 26 2.77 -17.53 -6.61
CA VAL A 26 1.42 -18.03 -6.83
C VAL A 26 0.57 -16.91 -7.43
N ALA A 27 -0.02 -17.21 -8.58
CA ALA A 27 -1.02 -16.35 -9.19
C ALA A 27 -2.33 -16.44 -8.39
N ALA A 28 -2.79 -15.33 -7.82
CA ALA A 28 -4.06 -15.25 -7.14
C ALA A 28 -4.83 -14.02 -7.64
N ALA A 29 -6.13 -14.16 -7.90
CA ALA A 29 -6.97 -12.96 -7.95
C ALA A 29 -6.88 -12.28 -6.58
N SER A 30 -6.81 -10.95 -6.54
CA SER A 30 -6.51 -10.21 -5.31
C SER A 30 -7.41 -10.62 -4.13
N TRP A 31 -8.73 -10.70 -4.37
CA TRP A 31 -9.70 -11.10 -3.35
C TRP A 31 -9.70 -12.59 -2.96
N ASP A 32 -9.00 -13.44 -3.72
CA ASP A 32 -8.89 -14.89 -3.49
C ASP A 32 -7.56 -15.28 -2.82
N ALA A 33 -6.79 -14.31 -2.31
CA ALA A 33 -5.50 -14.56 -1.67
C ALA A 33 -5.61 -15.23 -0.28
N PHE A 34 -6.77 -15.22 0.37
CA PHE A 34 -6.98 -15.82 1.70
C PHE A 34 -6.48 -17.25 1.83
N GLU A 35 -7.03 -18.16 1.02
CA GLU A 35 -6.75 -19.59 1.13
C GLU A 35 -5.30 -19.92 0.75
N PRO A 36 -4.73 -19.39 -0.35
CA PRO A 36 -3.31 -19.54 -0.66
C PRO A 36 -2.37 -19.03 0.43
N VAL A 37 -2.62 -17.84 1.01
CA VAL A 37 -1.79 -17.30 2.09
C VAL A 37 -1.85 -18.19 3.33
N ARG A 38 -3.05 -18.62 3.73
CA ARG A 38 -3.25 -19.52 4.88
C ARG A 38 -2.49 -20.84 4.69
N GLN A 39 -2.60 -21.46 3.52
CA GLN A 39 -1.89 -22.71 3.21
C GLN A 39 -0.37 -22.53 3.23
N ALA A 40 0.15 -21.45 2.64
CA ALA A 40 1.57 -21.14 2.65
C ALA A 40 2.10 -20.91 4.08
N ALA A 41 1.35 -20.15 4.89
CA ALA A 41 1.65 -19.88 6.29
C ALA A 41 1.67 -21.16 7.14
N GLU A 42 0.66 -22.03 7.00
CA GLU A 42 0.59 -23.34 7.66
C GLU A 42 1.71 -24.28 7.25
N ALA A 43 2.20 -24.17 6.01
CA ALA A 43 3.39 -24.87 5.52
C ALA A 43 4.72 -24.28 6.04
N GLY A 44 4.65 -23.22 6.85
CA GLY A 44 5.78 -22.54 7.46
C GLY A 44 6.51 -21.57 6.52
N ALA A 45 5.88 -21.15 5.41
CA ALA A 45 6.48 -20.20 4.48
C ALA A 45 6.41 -18.75 5.00
N ARG A 46 7.40 -17.94 4.61
CA ARG A 46 7.28 -16.48 4.66
C ARG A 46 6.50 -15.99 3.45
N VAL A 47 5.51 -15.12 3.66
CA VAL A 47 4.50 -14.76 2.66
C VAL A 47 4.57 -13.26 2.36
N LEU A 48 4.71 -12.92 1.08
CA LEU A 48 4.49 -11.56 0.55
C LEU A 48 3.13 -11.53 -0.14
N CYS A 49 2.21 -10.71 0.34
CA CYS A 49 0.85 -10.62 -0.17
C CYS A 49 0.58 -9.25 -0.81
N GLU A 50 0.01 -9.23 -2.02
CA GLU A 50 -0.52 -8.00 -2.62
C GLU A 50 -1.85 -7.55 -2.01
N TYR A 51 -2.20 -6.29 -2.26
CA TYR A 51 -3.53 -5.75 -1.98
C TYR A 51 -4.50 -5.93 -3.16
N PRO A 52 -5.81 -6.01 -2.89
CA PRO A 52 -6.44 -6.28 -1.58
C PRO A 52 -6.22 -7.75 -1.13
N PRO A 53 -6.01 -8.04 0.17
CA PRO A 53 -5.72 -9.41 0.63
C PRO A 53 -6.90 -10.37 0.73
N ALA A 54 -8.08 -9.83 1.01
CA ALA A 54 -9.24 -10.64 1.41
C ALA A 54 -10.50 -9.82 1.28
N ALA A 55 -11.64 -10.47 1.05
CA ALA A 55 -12.95 -9.80 0.96
C ALA A 55 -13.54 -9.43 2.34
N LYS A 56 -13.06 -10.05 3.42
CA LYS A 56 -13.62 -9.91 4.77
C LYS A 56 -12.52 -9.72 5.81
N GLU A 57 -12.82 -8.96 6.85
CA GLU A 57 -11.89 -8.77 7.99
C GLU A 57 -11.56 -10.10 8.68
N THR A 58 -12.55 -11.00 8.78
CA THR A 58 -12.37 -12.33 9.41
C THR A 58 -11.29 -13.15 8.71
N ASP A 59 -11.25 -13.06 7.39
CA ASP A 59 -10.34 -13.85 6.55
C ASP A 59 -8.92 -13.27 6.67
N LEU A 60 -8.79 -11.93 6.62
CA LEU A 60 -7.52 -11.26 6.88
C LEU A 60 -6.97 -11.56 8.27
N LYS A 61 -7.81 -11.54 9.32
CA LYS A 61 -7.41 -11.91 10.68
C LYS A 61 -6.91 -13.35 10.74
N ALA A 62 -7.60 -14.29 10.11
CA ALA A 62 -7.16 -15.68 10.07
C ALA A 62 -5.83 -15.86 9.31
N MET A 63 -5.56 -15.07 8.26
CA MET A 63 -4.23 -15.03 7.61
C MET A 63 -3.15 -14.56 8.58
N ILE A 64 -3.41 -13.48 9.31
CA ILE A 64 -2.48 -12.90 10.29
C ILE A 64 -2.21 -13.91 11.41
N ASP A 65 -3.24 -14.55 11.95
CA ASP A 65 -3.11 -15.54 13.03
C ASP A 65 -2.31 -16.78 12.58
N ALA A 66 -2.48 -17.23 11.33
CA ALA A 66 -1.75 -18.36 10.78
C ALA A 66 -0.28 -18.04 10.48
N ALA A 67 -0.01 -16.85 9.96
CA ALA A 67 1.33 -16.48 9.49
C ALA A 67 2.20 -15.86 10.58
N GLY A 68 1.63 -15.03 11.46
CA GLY A 68 2.39 -14.21 12.41
C GLY A 68 3.27 -13.18 11.70
N ASP A 69 4.51 -13.04 12.18
CA ASP A 69 5.56 -12.17 11.62
C ASP A 69 6.02 -12.56 10.21
N ARG A 70 5.60 -13.74 9.72
CA ARG A 70 5.91 -14.22 8.38
C ARG A 70 5.04 -13.61 7.28
N LEU A 71 4.02 -12.82 7.61
CA LEU A 71 3.18 -12.15 6.61
C LEU A 71 3.59 -10.70 6.45
N THR A 72 4.03 -10.37 5.24
CA THR A 72 4.35 -9.01 4.79
C THR A 72 3.47 -8.65 3.62
N PHE A 73 3.14 -7.38 3.50
CA PHE A 73 2.34 -6.85 2.41
C PHE A 73 3.20 -6.09 1.41
N ALA A 74 2.93 -6.31 0.12
CA ALA A 74 3.67 -5.67 -0.95
C ALA A 74 3.37 -4.17 -0.98
N SER A 75 4.37 -3.35 -0.64
CA SER A 75 4.29 -1.89 -0.69
C SER A 75 5.66 -1.29 -1.06
N PRO A 76 6.06 -1.37 -2.34
CA PRO A 76 7.44 -1.08 -2.76
C PRO A 76 7.97 0.29 -2.31
N ALA A 77 7.11 1.31 -2.31
CA ALA A 77 7.47 2.67 -1.91
C ALA A 77 7.96 2.77 -0.44
N CYS A 78 7.59 1.83 0.43
CA CYS A 78 8.04 1.79 1.82
C CYS A 78 9.53 1.37 1.96
N HIS A 79 10.09 0.74 0.93
CA HIS A 79 11.44 0.17 0.92
C HIS A 79 12.51 1.08 0.30
N GLY A 80 12.12 2.19 -0.31
CA GLY A 80 13.07 3.13 -0.92
C GLY A 80 13.95 3.83 0.12
N GLU A 81 15.22 4.04 -0.22
CA GLU A 81 16.18 4.77 0.63
C GLU A 81 15.70 6.21 0.86
N ALA A 82 15.15 6.84 -0.18
CA ALA A 82 14.57 8.18 -0.08
C ALA A 82 13.44 8.24 0.95
N PHE A 83 12.56 7.23 1.00
CA PHE A 83 11.50 7.19 2.00
C PHE A 83 12.05 6.93 3.41
N ALA A 84 13.08 6.10 3.55
CA ALA A 84 13.76 5.91 4.83
C ALA A 84 14.34 7.23 5.37
N VAL A 85 14.92 8.07 4.52
CA VAL A 85 15.37 9.42 4.87
C VAL A 85 14.21 10.30 5.32
N VAL A 86 13.08 10.28 4.61
CA VAL A 86 11.87 11.03 4.99
C VAL A 86 11.36 10.61 6.36
N ARG A 87 11.17 9.30 6.60
CA ARG A 87 10.72 8.78 7.90
C ARG A 87 11.65 9.21 9.03
N LYS A 88 12.97 9.05 8.82
CA LYS A 88 13.97 9.45 9.80
C LYS A 88 13.93 10.95 10.07
N GLY A 89 13.86 11.78 9.02
CA GLY A 89 13.79 13.22 9.16
C GLY A 89 12.56 13.70 9.94
N ILE A 90 11.41 13.06 9.72
CA ILE A 90 10.19 13.34 10.48
C ILE A 90 10.34 12.88 11.94
N ALA A 91 10.83 11.66 12.17
CA ALA A 91 11.05 11.12 13.51
C ALA A 91 12.07 11.94 14.33
N ASP A 92 13.07 12.52 13.67
CA ASP A 92 14.07 13.41 14.27
C ASP A 92 13.51 14.85 14.49
N GLY A 93 12.23 15.12 14.18
CA GLY A 93 11.56 16.39 14.40
C GLY A 93 11.76 17.44 13.30
N GLY A 94 12.25 17.05 12.12
CA GLY A 94 12.62 17.97 11.03
C GLY A 94 11.49 18.82 10.46
N ILE A 95 10.23 18.45 10.71
CA ILE A 95 9.04 19.22 10.32
C ILE A 95 8.17 19.66 11.50
N GLY A 96 8.63 19.44 12.74
CA GLY A 96 7.83 19.65 13.95
C GLY A 96 6.76 18.57 14.15
N GLU A 97 5.59 18.96 14.66
CA GLU A 97 4.44 18.05 14.84
C GLU A 97 3.74 17.83 13.50
N LEU A 98 3.65 16.57 13.05
CA LEU A 98 2.92 16.21 11.85
C LEU A 98 1.44 16.57 12.01
N THR A 99 0.89 17.31 11.05
CA THR A 99 -0.53 17.70 11.04
C THR A 99 -1.29 17.03 9.90
N THR A 100 -0.68 16.98 8.71
CA THR A 100 -1.38 16.61 7.47
C THR A 100 -0.49 15.73 6.59
N VAL A 101 -1.10 14.71 5.99
CA VAL A 101 -0.50 13.89 4.94
C VAL A 101 -1.32 14.06 3.67
N LEU A 102 -0.70 14.53 2.59
CA LEU A 102 -1.34 14.65 1.28
C LEU A 102 -0.70 13.65 0.35
N GLY A 103 -1.47 12.93 -0.45
CA GLY A 103 -0.87 11.97 -1.38
C GLY A 103 -1.69 11.76 -2.63
N SER A 104 -1.02 11.28 -3.68
CA SER A 104 -1.71 10.85 -4.88
C SER A 104 -1.03 9.66 -5.53
N VAL A 105 -1.82 8.81 -6.17
CA VAL A 105 -1.34 7.65 -6.90
C VAL A 105 -2.19 7.42 -8.14
N ALA A 106 -1.55 7.08 -9.24
CA ALA A 106 -2.23 6.62 -10.44
C ALA A 106 -2.01 5.12 -10.62
N THR A 107 -3.03 4.41 -11.07
CA THR A 107 -2.94 2.98 -11.41
C THR A 107 -3.58 2.67 -12.77
N SER A 108 -3.15 1.59 -13.40
CA SER A 108 -3.70 1.13 -14.68
C SER A 108 -4.92 0.22 -14.52
N VAL A 109 -5.18 -0.25 -13.30
CA VAL A 109 -6.31 -1.12 -12.97
C VAL A 109 -7.56 -0.32 -12.58
N ASP A 110 -8.73 -0.93 -12.81
CA ASP A 110 -10.01 -0.42 -12.29
C ASP A 110 -10.09 -0.68 -10.77
N GLY A 111 -10.97 0.03 -10.08
CA GLY A 111 -11.16 -0.18 -8.63
C GLY A 111 -10.09 0.52 -7.80
N VAL A 112 -9.78 1.77 -8.17
CA VAL A 112 -8.63 2.53 -7.62
C VAL A 112 -8.64 2.65 -6.09
N LEU A 113 -9.81 2.60 -5.45
CA LEU A 113 -9.91 2.69 -4.01
C LEU A 113 -9.27 1.46 -3.33
N GLY A 114 -9.62 0.24 -3.74
CA GLY A 114 -8.99 -0.97 -3.21
C GLY A 114 -7.62 -1.27 -3.79
N ALA A 115 -7.37 -0.85 -5.03
CA ALA A 115 -6.16 -1.21 -5.76
C ALA A 115 -5.00 -0.21 -5.63
N ALA A 116 -5.24 1.03 -5.20
CA ALA A 116 -4.22 2.08 -5.17
C ALA A 116 -4.11 2.79 -3.81
N ALA A 117 -5.23 3.06 -3.14
CA ALA A 117 -5.20 3.74 -1.85
C ALA A 117 -4.39 3.02 -0.74
N PRO A 118 -4.33 1.66 -0.66
CA PRO A 118 -3.48 0.97 0.30
C PRO A 118 -2.03 1.44 0.30
N TYR A 119 -1.43 1.67 -0.87
CA TYR A 119 -0.03 2.09 -0.97
C TYR A 119 0.22 3.50 -0.39
N LEU A 120 -0.78 4.39 -0.42
CA LEU A 120 -0.70 5.69 0.25
C LEU A 120 -0.92 5.57 1.77
N LEU A 121 -1.82 4.66 2.18
CA LEU A 121 -2.10 4.38 3.58
C LEU A 121 -0.89 3.74 4.27
N ASP A 122 -0.16 2.84 3.61
CA ASP A 122 1.06 2.23 4.16
C ASP A 122 2.15 3.27 4.43
N LEU A 123 2.34 4.24 3.51
CA LEU A 123 3.29 5.34 3.70
C LEU A 123 2.91 6.24 4.87
N ALA A 124 1.60 6.50 5.04
CA ALA A 124 1.11 7.27 6.18
C ALA A 124 1.28 6.48 7.50
N ASP A 125 0.92 5.21 7.53
CA ASP A 125 1.03 4.33 8.69
C ASP A 125 2.49 4.21 9.16
N ALA A 126 3.43 4.09 8.22
CA ALA A 126 4.87 4.02 8.49
C ALA A 126 5.43 5.30 9.15
N VAL A 127 4.77 6.45 8.99
CA VAL A 127 5.15 7.71 9.65
C VAL A 127 4.35 7.94 10.93
N LEU A 128 3.06 7.57 10.94
CA LEU A 128 2.16 7.74 12.08
C LEU A 128 2.34 6.67 13.17
N GLY A 129 3.12 5.62 12.91
CA GLY A 129 3.43 4.59 13.90
C GLY A 129 2.22 3.74 14.30
N GLY A 130 1.31 3.49 13.36
CA GLY A 130 0.12 2.68 13.61
C GLY A 130 -1.02 3.40 14.34
N GLU A 131 -1.02 4.73 14.35
CA GLU A 131 -2.10 5.53 14.92
C GLU A 131 -3.48 5.10 14.35
N PRO A 132 -4.47 4.80 15.21
CA PRO A 132 -5.78 4.39 14.73
C PRO A 132 -6.51 5.52 14.01
N ALA A 133 -7.05 5.20 12.83
CA ALA A 133 -8.05 6.05 12.20
C ALA A 133 -9.30 6.15 13.09
N GLN A 134 -9.94 7.32 13.08
CA GLN A 134 -11.16 7.62 13.81
C GLN A 134 -12.34 7.79 12.86
N GLN A 135 -12.13 8.44 11.71
CA GLN A 135 -13.20 8.77 10.77
C GLN A 135 -12.66 8.79 9.34
N VAL A 136 -13.44 8.27 8.39
CA VAL A 136 -13.10 8.21 6.97
C VAL A 136 -14.20 8.84 6.15
N TYR A 137 -13.84 9.71 5.21
CA TYR A 137 -14.74 10.22 4.17
C TYR A 137 -14.18 9.86 2.80
N ALA A 138 -15.02 9.44 1.85
CA ALA A 138 -14.58 9.16 0.49
C ALA A 138 -15.63 9.50 -0.56
N GLN A 139 -15.15 9.80 -1.77
CA GLN A 139 -15.95 9.90 -2.98
C GLN A 139 -15.28 9.15 -4.10
N THR A 140 -16.07 8.48 -4.94
CA THR A 140 -15.58 7.73 -6.10
C THR A 140 -16.34 8.13 -7.37
N ASN A 141 -15.77 7.83 -8.54
CA ASN A 141 -16.49 7.91 -9.80
C ASN A 141 -16.04 6.81 -10.78
N ILE A 142 -16.82 6.62 -11.85
CA ILE A 142 -16.57 5.63 -12.93
C ILE A 142 -16.42 6.29 -14.31
N VAL A 143 -16.17 7.60 -14.35
CA VAL A 143 -16.23 8.44 -15.57
C VAL A 143 -15.29 7.92 -16.67
N LEU A 144 -14.06 7.54 -16.32
CA LEU A 144 -13.07 7.07 -17.30
C LEU A 144 -13.09 5.54 -17.51
N SER A 145 -13.73 4.78 -16.61
CA SER A 145 -13.74 3.32 -16.73
C SER A 145 -14.84 2.85 -17.69
N GLY A 146 -16.00 3.53 -17.75
CA GLY A 146 -17.16 3.06 -18.53
C GLY A 146 -17.59 1.63 -18.16
N ARG A 147 -17.14 1.16 -16.99
CA ARG A 147 -17.14 -0.22 -16.47
C ARG A 147 -17.61 -0.22 -15.01
N ILE A 148 -17.60 -1.39 -14.39
CA ILE A 148 -18.10 -1.64 -13.02
C ILE A 148 -17.16 -1.06 -11.92
N GLY A 149 -15.85 -0.90 -12.17
CA GLY A 149 -14.89 -0.42 -11.17
C GLY A 149 -14.63 1.09 -11.19
N GLU A 150 -14.26 1.65 -10.03
CA GLU A 150 -13.95 3.07 -9.86
C GLU A 150 -12.76 3.49 -10.73
N SER A 151 -12.89 4.61 -11.44
CA SER A 151 -11.81 5.25 -12.19
C SER A 151 -11.09 6.36 -11.42
N ALA A 152 -11.74 6.94 -10.41
CA ALA A 152 -11.11 7.90 -9.52
C ALA A 152 -11.73 7.78 -8.12
N ALA A 153 -10.94 8.08 -7.11
CA ALA A 153 -11.37 8.18 -5.73
C ALA A 153 -10.61 9.29 -5.02
N VAL A 154 -11.30 10.03 -4.16
CA VAL A 154 -10.68 10.88 -3.14
C VAL A 154 -11.10 10.33 -1.79
N LEU A 155 -10.14 10.14 -0.87
CA LEU A 155 -10.46 9.80 0.51
C LEU A 155 -9.75 10.74 1.50
N THR A 156 -10.36 10.94 2.65
CA THR A 156 -9.82 11.68 3.78
C THR A 156 -9.97 10.83 5.04
N VAL A 157 -8.89 10.71 5.81
CA VAL A 157 -8.83 9.97 7.07
C VAL A 157 -8.48 10.93 8.19
N ARG A 158 -9.28 10.98 9.25
CA ARG A 158 -8.93 11.64 10.51
C ARG A 158 -8.47 10.59 11.50
N TYR A 159 -7.31 10.79 12.10
CA TYR A 159 -6.73 9.94 13.14
C TYR A 159 -7.14 10.42 14.55
N ARG A 160 -7.04 9.56 15.57
CA ARG A 160 -7.50 9.91 16.94
C ARG A 160 -6.74 11.08 17.56
N SER A 161 -5.46 11.18 17.26
CA SER A 161 -4.58 12.32 17.55
C SER A 161 -4.97 13.63 16.87
N GLY A 162 -5.88 13.61 15.89
CA GLY A 162 -6.32 14.78 15.14
C GLY A 162 -5.58 15.04 13.82
N GLN A 163 -4.52 14.28 13.52
CA GLN A 163 -3.88 14.34 12.20
C GLN A 163 -4.86 13.94 11.09
N VAL A 164 -4.67 14.51 9.90
CA VAL A 164 -5.52 14.24 8.73
C VAL A 164 -4.68 13.76 7.56
N ALA A 165 -5.10 12.68 6.91
CA ALA A 165 -4.57 12.27 5.62
C ALA A 165 -5.60 12.48 4.51
N SER A 166 -5.19 12.99 3.35
CA SER A 166 -6.06 13.16 2.18
C SER A 166 -5.37 12.65 0.92
N PHE A 167 -6.08 11.81 0.17
CA PHE A 167 -5.52 11.01 -0.91
C PHE A 167 -6.36 11.08 -2.18
N ASP A 168 -5.70 11.28 -3.32
CA ASP A 168 -6.27 11.19 -4.66
C ASP A 168 -5.77 9.93 -5.37
N CYS A 169 -6.68 9.05 -5.77
CA CYS A 169 -6.41 7.83 -6.51
C CYS A 169 -7.06 7.92 -7.88
N ARG A 170 -6.32 7.67 -8.96
CA ARG A 170 -6.84 7.83 -10.32
C ARG A 170 -6.40 6.72 -11.25
N ARG A 171 -7.26 6.40 -12.22
CA ARG A 171 -6.94 5.47 -13.29
C ARG A 171 -6.24 6.19 -14.43
N HIS A 172 -5.10 5.68 -14.88
CA HIS A 172 -4.40 6.17 -16.05
C HIS A 172 -3.72 5.01 -16.79
N GLY A 173 -3.90 4.93 -18.11
CA GLY A 173 -3.45 3.78 -18.90
C GLY A 173 -1.94 3.55 -18.89
N SER A 174 -1.15 4.62 -18.70
CA SER A 174 0.31 4.56 -18.52
C SER A 174 0.73 4.89 -17.09
N ALA A 175 -0.14 4.66 -16.12
CA ALA A 175 0.21 4.76 -14.71
C ALA A 175 1.33 3.78 -14.33
N THR A 176 2.19 4.22 -13.43
CA THR A 176 3.34 3.48 -12.92
C THR A 176 3.05 2.79 -11.59
N GLY A 177 1.93 3.16 -10.92
CA GLY A 177 1.61 2.69 -9.58
C GLY A 177 2.41 3.37 -8.47
N LEU A 178 3.32 4.29 -8.81
CA LEU A 178 4.21 4.92 -7.84
C LEU A 178 3.52 6.13 -7.17
N PRO A 179 3.47 6.17 -5.83
CA PRO A 179 2.84 7.27 -5.10
C PRO A 179 3.75 8.48 -4.96
N ALA A 180 3.13 9.66 -4.84
CA ALA A 180 3.76 10.87 -4.34
C ALA A 180 3.02 11.34 -3.09
N VAL A 181 3.75 11.67 -2.02
CA VAL A 181 3.21 12.06 -0.71
C VAL A 181 3.94 13.27 -0.15
N THR A 182 3.20 14.20 0.44
CA THR A 182 3.74 15.33 1.19
C THR A 182 3.29 15.22 2.65
N PHE A 183 4.26 15.21 3.56
CA PHE A 183 4.05 15.27 5.00
C PHE A 183 4.23 16.72 5.45
N ILE A 184 3.23 17.26 6.14
CA ILE A 184 3.17 18.67 6.55
C ILE A 184 3.09 18.73 8.07
N GLY A 185 4.09 19.34 8.69
CA GLY A 185 4.08 19.67 10.10
C GLY A 185 3.97 21.17 10.35
N ASP A 186 3.98 21.56 11.62
CA ASP A 186 3.86 22.95 12.04
C ASP A 186 5.14 23.78 11.82
N GLN A 187 6.29 23.13 11.63
CA GLN A 187 7.59 23.77 11.37
C GLN A 187 8.12 23.56 9.95
N GLY A 188 7.43 22.77 9.12
CA GLY A 188 7.87 22.53 7.75
C GLY A 188 7.11 21.44 7.02
N SER A 189 7.59 21.07 5.84
CA SER A 189 7.02 19.98 5.05
C SER A 189 8.11 19.23 4.31
N VAL A 190 7.87 17.94 4.06
CA VAL A 190 8.74 17.10 3.24
C VAL A 190 7.90 16.37 2.20
N GLN A 191 8.38 16.36 0.96
CA GLN A 191 7.75 15.67 -0.15
C GLN A 191 8.57 14.45 -0.53
N TYR A 192 7.88 13.33 -0.74
CA TYR A 192 8.40 12.09 -1.26
C TYR A 192 7.71 11.78 -2.60
N ASP A 193 8.50 11.52 -3.62
CA ASP A 193 8.04 11.01 -4.91
C ASP A 193 8.74 9.68 -5.16
N ALA A 194 7.96 8.60 -5.22
CA ALA A 194 8.49 7.25 -5.39
C ALA A 194 8.97 6.97 -6.84
N GLY A 195 8.65 7.85 -7.79
CA GLY A 195 9.05 7.72 -9.18
C GLY A 195 9.11 9.07 -9.88
N PRO A 196 10.03 9.97 -9.48
CA PRO A 196 10.08 11.31 -10.02
C PRO A 196 10.33 11.26 -11.52
N GLN A 197 9.54 11.99 -12.30
CA GLN A 197 9.73 12.07 -13.74
C GLN A 197 11.04 12.80 -14.07
N LEU A 198 11.98 12.11 -14.71
CA LEU A 198 13.22 12.69 -15.20
C LEU A 198 13.04 13.29 -16.60
N LEU A 199 12.34 12.56 -17.48
CA LEU A 199 12.01 13.01 -18.83
C LEU A 199 10.54 12.78 -19.15
N GLY A 200 9.89 13.79 -19.74
CA GLY A 200 8.53 13.72 -20.23
C GLY A 200 8.41 13.24 -21.67
N GLY A 201 7.21 12.82 -22.06
CA GLY A 201 6.88 12.38 -23.43
C GLY A 201 5.88 11.22 -23.45
N GLU A 202 5.70 10.60 -24.62
CA GLU A 202 4.84 9.40 -24.79
C GLU A 202 5.32 8.21 -23.95
N ARG A 203 6.62 8.16 -23.63
CA ARG A 203 7.23 7.21 -22.71
C ARG A 203 8.01 7.99 -21.66
N PRO A 204 7.41 8.29 -20.51
CA PRO A 204 8.11 9.02 -19.45
C PRO A 204 9.28 8.17 -18.92
N GLU A 205 10.41 8.81 -18.71
CA GLU A 205 11.54 8.22 -18.00
C GLU A 205 11.41 8.59 -16.53
N LEU A 206 11.27 7.57 -15.69
CA LEU A 206 11.21 7.74 -14.24
C LEU A 206 12.61 7.61 -13.67
N GLY A 207 12.88 8.41 -12.65
CA GLY A 207 14.05 8.29 -11.81
C GLY A 207 13.72 7.49 -10.56
N GLY A 208 14.69 7.46 -9.66
CA GLY A 208 14.58 6.72 -8.42
C GLY A 208 15.15 5.31 -8.52
N GLU A 209 14.81 4.51 -7.52
CA GLU A 209 15.34 3.17 -7.31
C GLU A 209 14.41 2.13 -7.91
N ASP A 210 14.93 0.91 -8.12
CA ASP A 210 14.09 -0.25 -8.38
C ASP A 210 13.44 -0.69 -7.06
N LEU A 211 12.32 -0.04 -6.70
CA LEU A 211 11.62 -0.25 -5.45
C LEU A 211 11.08 -1.68 -5.30
N GLU A 212 10.72 -2.34 -6.40
CA GLU A 212 10.32 -3.75 -6.39
C GLU A 212 11.51 -4.64 -6.03
N ALA A 213 12.68 -4.41 -6.64
CA ALA A 213 13.89 -5.15 -6.29
C ALA A 213 14.33 -4.90 -4.84
N LEU A 214 14.21 -3.67 -4.33
CA LEU A 214 14.49 -3.36 -2.92
C LEU A 214 13.54 -4.08 -1.97
N MET A 215 12.23 -4.01 -2.23
CA MET A 215 11.23 -4.74 -1.46
C MET A 215 11.49 -6.24 -1.45
N LEU A 216 11.78 -6.84 -2.60
CA LEU A 216 12.10 -8.26 -2.69
C LEU A 216 13.40 -8.60 -1.97
N LYS A 217 14.43 -7.76 -2.07
CA LYS A 217 15.70 -7.95 -1.35
C LYS A 217 15.48 -7.92 0.16
N ASP A 218 14.74 -6.96 0.67
CA ASP A 218 14.40 -6.86 2.09
C ASP A 218 13.55 -8.05 2.54
N PHE A 219 12.50 -8.36 1.78
CA PHE A 219 11.60 -9.47 2.04
C PHE A 219 12.28 -10.83 1.90
N LEU A 220 13.38 -10.99 1.16
CA LEU A 220 14.18 -12.22 1.10
C LEU A 220 15.30 -12.24 2.15
N GLY A 221 15.65 -11.09 2.72
CA GLY A 221 16.60 -10.93 3.82
C GLY A 221 16.13 -11.56 5.15
N ALA A 222 16.96 -11.46 6.19
CA ALA A 222 16.75 -12.14 7.48
C ALA A 222 16.20 -11.22 8.59
N GLY A 223 15.55 -10.11 8.26
CA GLY A 223 15.06 -9.14 9.25
C GLY A 223 13.65 -8.62 8.95
N ASP A 224 13.12 -7.85 9.89
CA ASP A 224 11.88 -7.11 9.73
C ASP A 224 12.11 -6.00 8.70
N GLY A 225 11.53 -6.16 7.51
CA GLY A 225 11.60 -5.16 6.45
C GLY A 225 10.76 -3.93 6.80
N PRO A 226 11.00 -2.78 6.15
CA PRO A 226 10.24 -1.54 6.38
C PRO A 226 8.80 -1.58 5.83
N GLY A 227 8.36 -2.71 5.28
CA GLY A 227 7.05 -2.88 4.67
C GLY A 227 5.94 -3.13 5.71
N PRO A 228 4.68 -2.97 5.29
CA PRO A 228 3.51 -3.22 6.15
C PRO A 228 3.44 -4.67 6.62
N ASP A 229 3.26 -4.85 7.93
CA ASP A 229 2.96 -6.14 8.55
C ASP A 229 1.45 -6.44 8.51
N GLY A 230 1.06 -7.59 9.08
CA GLY A 230 -0.35 -7.97 9.18
C GLY A 230 -1.24 -6.96 9.94
N GLN A 231 -0.71 -6.28 10.96
CA GLN A 231 -1.50 -5.30 11.73
C GLN A 231 -1.68 -3.99 10.96
N ALA A 232 -0.66 -3.53 10.24
CA ALA A 232 -0.74 -2.42 9.31
C ALA A 232 -1.77 -2.70 8.22
N ALA A 233 -1.71 -3.88 7.59
CA ALA A 233 -2.68 -4.29 6.58
C ALA A 233 -4.11 -4.37 7.12
N LEU A 234 -4.32 -4.78 8.39
CA LEU A 234 -5.62 -4.77 9.03
C LEU A 234 -6.18 -3.36 9.26
N ARG A 235 -5.33 -2.40 9.65
CA ARG A 235 -5.71 -0.98 9.75
C ARG A 235 -6.08 -0.43 8.37
N THR A 236 -5.24 -0.67 7.37
CA THR A 236 -5.49 -0.31 5.97
C THR A 236 -6.82 -0.90 5.49
N PHE A 237 -7.06 -2.18 5.72
CA PHE A 237 -8.31 -2.86 5.34
C PHE A 237 -9.54 -2.16 5.91
N ARG A 238 -9.53 -1.82 7.21
CA ARG A 238 -10.66 -1.12 7.87
C ARG A 238 -10.91 0.26 7.27
N ILE A 239 -9.85 1.02 7.00
CA ILE A 239 -9.96 2.33 6.35
C ILE A 239 -10.59 2.18 4.96
N ILE A 240 -10.17 1.18 4.17
CA ILE A 240 -10.73 0.93 2.83
C ILE A 240 -12.21 0.52 2.90
N GLN A 241 -12.60 -0.34 3.84
CA GLN A 241 -14.01 -0.71 4.02
C GLN A 241 -14.87 0.50 4.40
N ALA A 242 -14.41 1.33 5.33
CA ALA A 242 -15.08 2.57 5.70
C ALA A 242 -15.12 3.57 4.54
N ALA A 243 -14.10 3.62 3.69
CA ALA A 243 -14.09 4.43 2.49
C ALA A 243 -15.13 3.95 1.47
N TYR A 244 -15.29 2.64 1.26
CA TYR A 244 -16.35 2.09 0.41
C TYR A 244 -17.74 2.44 0.95
N GLU A 245 -17.96 2.30 2.26
CA GLU A 245 -19.22 2.69 2.91
C GLU A 245 -19.48 4.20 2.78
N SER A 246 -18.45 5.03 2.96
CA SER A 246 -18.54 6.48 2.83
C SER A 246 -18.88 6.90 1.40
N ALA A 247 -18.22 6.30 0.40
CA ALA A 247 -18.51 6.57 -1.01
C ALA A 247 -19.94 6.15 -1.39
N HIS A 248 -20.46 5.07 -0.80
CA HIS A 248 -21.82 4.59 -1.02
C HIS A 248 -22.88 5.52 -0.39
N THR A 249 -22.64 6.00 0.83
CA THR A 249 -23.60 6.79 1.62
C THR A 249 -23.47 8.29 1.42
N GLY A 250 -22.33 8.76 0.91
CA GLY A 250 -21.96 10.17 0.84
C GLY A 250 -21.72 10.82 2.20
N GLN A 251 -21.52 10.03 3.26
CA GLN A 251 -21.32 10.51 4.63
C GLN A 251 -19.98 10.01 5.20
N PRO A 252 -19.35 10.74 6.13
CA PRO A 252 -18.21 10.21 6.89
C PRO A 252 -18.61 8.97 7.71
N VAL A 253 -17.70 8.02 7.84
CA VAL A 253 -17.86 6.76 8.59
C VAL A 253 -16.85 6.72 9.74
N ASP A 254 -17.31 6.43 10.95
CA ASP A 254 -16.46 6.28 12.13
C ASP A 254 -15.89 4.85 12.26
N LEU A 255 -14.69 4.71 12.84
CA LEU A 255 -13.95 3.45 13.02
C LEU A 255 -13.72 3.05 14.50
#